data_AF-A0A256ZYT8-F1
#
_entry.id   AF-A0A256ZYT8-F1
#
_cell.length_a   1.000
_cell.length_b   1.000
_cell.length_c   1.000
_cell.angle_alpha   90.00
_cell.angle_beta   90.00
_cell.angle_gamma   90.00
#
_symmetry.space_group_name_H-M   'P 1'
#
loop_
_entity.id
_entity.type
_entity.pdbx_description
1 polymer ?
#
loop_
_entity_poly.entity_id
_entity_poly.type
_entity_poly.pdbx_seq_one_letter_code
_entity_poly.pdbx_strand_id
1 'polypeptide(L)'
;MPDDLDSEIKQFKRAPAVEKKIVDINPEKDIRVRIIGSVIDKGAGSILVDDGSGTGEIIVEDPDEFEVGDPVIVLARVLPLEDDYELRAEIIKKAKNFDINLYRLATEKK
;
A
#
# COMPACT_ATOMS: atom_id res chain seq x y z
N MET A 1 -14.61 -40.16 -24.87
CA MET A 1 -14.20 -39.37 -23.69
C MET A 1 -12.72 -39.14 -23.82
N PRO A 2 -12.24 -37.90 -24.02
CA PRO A 2 -10.80 -37.62 -24.00
C PRO A 2 -10.37 -37.13 -22.60
N ASP A 3 -9.41 -37.85 -22.04
CA ASP A 3 -8.69 -37.61 -20.78
C ASP A 3 -7.59 -36.54 -20.96
N ASP A 4 -7.92 -35.34 -21.45
CA ASP A 4 -6.93 -34.29 -21.73
C ASP A 4 -7.27 -32.96 -21.02
N LEU A 5 -7.42 -32.99 -19.70
CA LEU A 5 -7.59 -31.79 -18.87
C LEU A 5 -6.46 -31.58 -17.86
N ASP A 6 -5.24 -32.01 -18.18
CA ASP A 6 -4.02 -31.46 -17.55
C ASP A 6 -3.70 -30.10 -18.18
N SER A 7 -4.62 -29.15 -18.01
CA SER A 7 -4.29 -27.73 -18.20
C SER A 7 -3.36 -27.33 -17.07
N GLU A 8 -2.08 -27.11 -17.39
CA GLU A 8 -1.12 -26.50 -16.47
C GLU A 8 -1.76 -25.27 -15.83
N ILE A 9 -2.14 -25.37 -14.55
CA ILE A 9 -2.50 -24.22 -13.74
C ILE A 9 -1.21 -23.42 -13.58
N LYS A 10 -0.89 -22.56 -14.55
CA LYS A 10 0.15 -21.55 -14.40
C LYS A 10 -0.25 -20.72 -13.20
N GLN A 11 0.42 -20.98 -12.08
CA GLN A 11 0.21 -20.28 -10.83
C GLN A 11 0.61 -18.81 -11.05
N PHE A 12 -0.37 -17.95 -11.35
CA PHE A 12 -0.17 -16.52 -11.47
C PHE A 12 0.29 -15.99 -10.11
N LYS A 13 1.60 -15.83 -9.93
CA LYS A 13 2.16 -15.17 -8.75
C LYS A 13 1.90 -13.67 -8.88
N ARG A 14 1.33 -13.09 -7.82
CA ARG A 14 1.16 -11.64 -7.71
C ARG A 14 2.54 -10.97 -7.68
N ALA A 15 2.64 -9.78 -8.27
CA ALA A 15 3.83 -8.96 -8.14
C ALA A 15 4.11 -8.68 -6.64
N PRO A 16 5.38 -8.66 -6.23
CA PRO A 16 5.74 -8.27 -4.87
C PRO A 16 5.37 -6.81 -4.64
N ALA A 17 4.95 -6.48 -3.41
CA ALA A 17 4.78 -5.09 -3.01
C ALA A 17 6.15 -4.51 -2.66
N VAL A 18 6.63 -3.55 -3.44
CA VAL A 18 7.92 -2.89 -3.22
C VAL A 18 7.75 -1.74 -2.26
N GLU A 19 8.60 -1.64 -1.24
CA GLU A 19 8.55 -0.49 -0.35
C GLU A 19 8.95 0.79 -1.07
N LYS A 20 8.11 1.82 -0.94
CA LYS A 20 8.28 3.10 -1.58
C LYS A 20 7.85 4.21 -0.61
N LYS A 21 8.57 5.32 -0.67
CA LYS A 21 8.07 6.59 -0.16
C LYS A 21 6.98 7.10 -1.09
N ILE A 22 5.96 7.77 -0.54
CA ILE A 22 4.81 8.28 -1.30
C ILE A 22 5.26 9.19 -2.45
N VAL A 23 6.22 10.08 -2.19
CA VAL A 23 6.76 10.99 -3.23
C VAL A 23 7.57 10.29 -4.33
N ASP A 24 8.01 9.05 -4.09
CA ASP A 24 8.84 8.27 -5.01
C ASP A 24 8.02 7.24 -5.83
N ILE A 25 6.69 7.23 -5.67
CA ILE A 25 5.78 6.35 -6.42
C ILE A 25 5.73 6.82 -7.88
N ASN A 26 5.99 5.91 -8.80
CA ASN A 26 5.88 6.12 -10.23
C ASN A 26 4.74 5.25 -10.80
N PRO A 27 3.58 5.83 -11.15
CA PRO A 27 2.41 5.07 -11.61
C PRO A 27 2.66 4.21 -12.87
N GLU A 28 3.55 4.64 -13.76
CA GLU A 28 3.85 3.90 -15.00
C GLU A 28 4.66 2.61 -14.75
N LYS A 29 5.37 2.52 -13.62
CA LYS A 29 6.31 1.43 -13.33
C LYS A 29 5.93 0.63 -12.09
N ASP A 30 5.43 1.31 -11.07
CA ASP A 30 5.07 0.70 -9.81
C ASP A 30 3.68 0.09 -9.93
N ILE A 31 3.59 -1.23 -9.80
CA ILE A 31 2.31 -1.95 -9.85
C ILE A 31 1.73 -2.12 -8.44
N ARG A 32 2.62 -2.38 -7.48
CA ARG A 32 2.27 -2.72 -6.11
C ARG A 32 3.31 -2.20 -5.15
N VAL A 33 2.87 -1.43 -4.16
CA VAL A 33 3.74 -0.72 -3.22
C VAL A 33 3.42 -1.10 -1.77
N ARG A 34 4.45 -1.00 -0.92
CA ARG A 34 4.31 -1.01 0.53
C ARG A 34 4.62 0.38 1.05
N ILE A 35 3.65 0.98 1.75
CA ILE A 35 3.76 2.30 2.38
C ILE A 35 3.69 2.09 3.89
N ILE A 36 4.53 2.81 4.63
CA ILE A 36 4.58 2.76 6.10
C ILE A 36 4.45 4.20 6.59
N GLY A 37 3.38 4.50 7.29
CA GLY A 37 3.06 5.87 7.69
C GLY A 37 2.05 5.94 8.82
N SER A 38 1.49 7.12 9.04
CA SER A 38 0.44 7.36 10.02
C SER A 38 -0.79 7.95 9.35
N VAL A 39 -1.98 7.55 9.82
CA VAL A 39 -3.23 8.15 9.37
C VAL A 39 -3.32 9.59 9.87
N ILE A 40 -3.54 10.55 8.98
CA ILE A 40 -3.66 11.97 9.32
C ILE A 40 -5.07 12.51 9.10
N ASP A 41 -5.88 11.86 8.27
CA ASP A 41 -7.28 12.20 8.04
C ASP A 41 -8.08 10.98 7.56
N LYS A 42 -9.42 11.07 7.60
CA LYS A 42 -10.36 10.03 7.18
C LYS A 42 -11.46 10.58 6.27
N GLY A 43 -11.71 9.89 5.17
CA GLY A 43 -12.82 10.12 4.26
C GLY A 43 -13.90 9.03 4.36
N ALA A 44 -14.91 9.12 3.49
CA ALA A 44 -16.03 8.17 3.46
C ALA A 44 -15.65 6.78 2.90
N GLY A 45 -14.55 6.66 2.16
CA GLY A 45 -14.04 5.40 1.59
C GLY A 45 -12.53 5.39 1.43
N SER A 46 -11.86 6.27 2.15
CA SER A 46 -10.42 6.49 2.06
C SER A 46 -9.87 6.95 3.39
N ILE A 47 -8.56 6.78 3.53
CA ILE A 47 -7.78 7.38 4.62
C ILE A 47 -6.63 8.15 4.01
N LEU A 48 -6.25 9.25 4.64
CA LEU A 48 -5.06 10.01 4.25
C LEU A 48 -3.88 9.57 5.11
N VAL A 49 -2.81 9.10 4.48
CA VAL A 49 -1.61 8.59 5.18
C VAL A 49 -0.41 9.48 4.89
N ASP A 50 0.35 9.81 5.92
CA ASP A 50 1.63 10.52 5.84
C ASP A 50 2.78 9.56 6.20
N ASP A 51 3.73 9.38 5.29
CA ASP A 51 4.91 8.53 5.48
C ASP A 51 6.18 9.31 5.90
N GLY A 52 6.07 10.63 6.07
CA GLY A 52 7.13 11.58 6.37
C GLY A 52 7.80 12.18 5.13
N SER A 53 7.51 11.66 3.93
CA SER A 53 7.95 12.23 2.66
C SER A 53 6.85 13.02 1.96
N GLY A 54 5.60 12.60 2.14
CA GLY A 54 4.41 13.24 1.60
C GLY A 54 3.15 12.54 2.09
N THR A 55 2.01 12.98 1.58
CA THR A 55 0.68 12.46 1.93
C THR A 55 0.06 11.74 0.74
N GLY A 56 -0.60 10.61 0.97
CA GLY A 56 -1.27 9.83 -0.05
C GLY A 56 -2.66 9.41 0.40
N GLU A 57 -3.65 9.62 -0.48
CA GLU A 57 -5.00 9.11 -0.25
C GLU A 57 -5.05 7.62 -0.59
N ILE A 58 -5.42 6.80 0.40
CA ILE A 58 -5.50 5.35 0.27
C ILE A 58 -6.98 4.96 0.29
N ILE A 59 -7.46 4.40 -0.82
CA ILE A 59 -8.80 3.84 -0.92
C ILE A 59 -8.85 2.54 -0.13
N VAL A 60 -9.82 2.44 0.79
CA VAL A 60 -10.03 1.30 1.69
C VAL A 60 -11.50 0.92 1.73
N GLU A 61 -11.81 -0.33 2.09
CA GLU A 61 -13.20 -0.79 2.19
C GLU A 61 -13.90 -0.28 3.46
N ASP A 62 -13.18 -0.26 4.58
CA ASP A 62 -13.69 0.19 5.88
C ASP A 62 -12.71 1.20 6.52
N PRO A 63 -12.90 2.51 6.30
CA PRO A 63 -12.05 3.54 6.91
C PRO A 63 -12.29 3.67 8.42
N ASP A 64 -13.44 3.22 8.93
CA ASP A 64 -13.79 3.33 10.35
C ASP A 64 -13.02 2.35 11.23
N GLU A 65 -12.41 1.34 10.63
CA GLU A 65 -11.42 0.53 11.32
C GLU A 65 -10.22 1.34 11.80
N PHE A 66 -9.90 2.52 11.22
CA PHE A 66 -8.69 3.30 11.52
C PHE A 66 -9.00 4.61 12.24
N GLU A 67 -8.05 5.09 13.04
CA GLU A 67 -8.14 6.37 13.74
C GLU A 67 -7.00 7.31 13.32
N VAL A 68 -7.24 8.61 13.35
CA VAL A 68 -6.18 9.61 13.13
C VAL A 68 -5.08 9.41 14.18
N GLY A 69 -3.84 9.36 13.72
CA GLY A 69 -2.65 9.04 14.51
C GLY A 69 -2.29 7.56 14.56
N ASP A 70 -3.13 6.64 14.07
CA ASP A 70 -2.77 5.22 14.01
C ASP A 70 -1.58 5.04 13.04
N PRO A 71 -0.48 4.38 13.48
CA PRO A 71 0.56 3.93 12.57
C PRO A 71 0.04 2.74 11.75
N VAL A 72 0.28 2.76 10.44
CA VAL A 72 -0.22 1.77 9.49
C VAL A 72 0.85 1.30 8.52
N ILE A 73 0.74 0.04 8.13
CA ILE A 73 1.48 -0.55 7.00
C ILE A 73 0.44 -0.90 5.93
N VAL A 74 0.59 -0.30 4.75
CA VAL A 74 -0.34 -0.44 3.63
C VAL A 74 0.36 -1.18 2.51
N LEU A 75 -0.29 -2.24 2.01
CA LEU A 75 0.03 -2.85 0.72
C LEU A 75 -1.03 -2.40 -0.28
N ALA A 76 -0.63 -1.56 -1.23
CA ALA A 76 -1.55 -0.96 -2.19
C ALA A 76 -1.17 -1.32 -3.63
N ARG A 77 -2.19 -1.41 -4.48
CA ARG A 77 -2.02 -1.33 -5.93
C ARG A 77 -2.00 0.12 -6.35
N VAL A 78 -1.10 0.45 -7.27
CA VAL A 78 -1.02 1.75 -7.91
C VAL A 78 -1.81 1.65 -9.22
N LEU A 79 -2.79 2.52 -9.38
CA LEU A 79 -3.65 2.58 -10.56
C LEU A 79 -3.42 3.93 -11.24
N PRO A 80 -2.75 3.99 -12.40
CA PRO A 80 -2.57 5.23 -13.14
C PRO A 80 -3.91 5.80 -13.60
N LEU A 81 -4.07 7.11 -13.45
CA LEU A 81 -5.14 7.92 -14.01
C LEU A 81 -4.53 8.91 -15.03
N GLU A 82 -5.38 9.67 -15.74
CA GLU A 82 -4.89 10.60 -16.77
C GLU A 82 -4.00 11.72 -16.18
N ASP A 83 -4.36 12.24 -15.01
CA ASP A 83 -3.65 13.37 -14.37
C ASP A 83 -2.91 12.99 -13.07
N ASP A 84 -3.15 11.80 -12.52
CA ASP A 84 -2.58 11.35 -11.24
C ASP A 84 -2.62 9.81 -11.11
N TYR A 85 -2.65 9.27 -9.89
CA TYR A 85 -2.83 7.85 -9.62
C TYR A 85 -3.69 7.60 -8.38
N GLU A 86 -4.35 6.45 -8.34
CA GLU A 86 -5.08 5.96 -7.17
C GLU A 86 -4.26 4.88 -6.45
N LEU A 87 -4.21 4.96 -5.12
CA LEU A 87 -3.69 3.89 -4.26
C LEU A 87 -4.85 3.11 -3.67
N ARG A 88 -5.04 1.88 -4.13
CA ARG A 88 -6.07 0.99 -3.59
C ARG A 88 -5.46 -0.04 -2.65
N ALA A 89 -5.80 0.05 -1.37
CA ALA A 89 -5.31 -0.90 -0.38
C ALA A 89 -5.83 -2.31 -0.69
N GLU A 90 -4.93 -3.27 -0.72
CA GLU A 90 -5.28 -4.69 -0.67
C GLU A 90 -5.19 -5.23 0.76
N ILE A 91 -4.23 -4.71 1.52
CA ILE A 91 -4.03 -5.04 2.94
C ILE A 91 -3.61 -3.77 3.64
N ILE A 92 -4.29 -3.44 4.72
CA ILE A 92 -3.87 -2.40 5.64
C ILE A 92 -3.80 -3.00 7.04
N LYS A 93 -2.69 -2.74 7.74
CA LYS A 93 -2.43 -3.30 9.07
C LYS A 93 -2.11 -2.17 10.03
N LYS A 94 -2.86 -2.10 11.13
CA LYS A 94 -2.47 -1.28 12.30
C LYS A 94 -1.17 -1.77 12.90
N ALA A 95 -0.25 -0.85 13.13
CA ALA A 95 1.08 -1.12 13.62
C ALA A 95 1.30 -0.46 14.98
N LYS A 96 0.32 -0.56 15.90
CA LYS A 96 0.33 0.18 17.19
C LYS A 96 1.61 0.02 18.02
N ASN A 97 2.29 -1.13 17.94
CA ASN A 97 3.54 -1.41 18.66
C ASN A 97 4.80 -1.25 17.77
N PHE A 98 4.67 -0.61 16.61
CA PHE A 98 5.76 -0.39 15.68
C PHE A 98 6.34 1.01 15.87
N ASP A 99 7.64 1.07 16.21
CA ASP A 99 8.36 2.33 16.27
C ASP A 99 8.82 2.73 14.86
N ILE A 100 8.05 3.61 14.23
CA ILE A 100 8.34 4.11 12.88
C ILE A 100 9.66 4.89 12.81
N ASN A 101 10.07 5.54 13.90
CA ASN A 101 11.32 6.29 13.94
C ASN A 101 12.52 5.35 13.98
N LEU A 102 12.44 4.29 14.78
CA LEU A 102 13.45 3.23 14.80
C LEU A 102 13.56 2.54 13.43
N TYR A 103 12.42 2.31 12.77
CA TYR A 103 12.40 1.74 11.43
C TYR A 103 13.15 2.60 10.42
N ARG A 104 12.83 3.90 10.35
CA ARG A 104 13.51 4.86 9.47
C ARG A 104 15.01 4.91 9.74
N LEU A 105 15.41 4.95 11.01
CA LEU A 105 16.82 4.94 11.39
C LEU A 105 17.57 3.69 10.86
N ALA A 106 16.90 2.54 10.82
CA ALA A 106 17.49 1.28 10.36
C ALA A 106 17.54 1.18 8.82
N THR A 107 16.64 1.85 8.10
CA THR A 107 16.54 1.78 6.64
C THR A 107 17.32 2.89 5.92
N GLU A 108 17.45 4.08 6.51
CA GLU A 108 18.19 5.21 5.93
C GLU A 108 19.72 5.04 5.97
N LYS A 109 20.24 4.12 6.79
CA LYS A 109 21.68 3.83 6.90
C LYS A 109 22.21 2.83 5.87
N LYS A 110 21.45 2.51 4.82
CA LYS A 110 21.85 1.57 3.77
C LYS A 110 22.35 2.28 2.52
#